data_AF-A0A355F2F8-F1
#
_entry.id   AF-A0A355F2F8-F1
#
_cell.length_a   1.000
_cell.length_b   1.000
_cell.length_c   1.000
_cell.angle_alpha   90.00
_cell.angle_beta   90.00
_cell.angle_gamma   90.00
#
_symmetry.space_group_name_H-M   'P 1'
#
loop_
_entity.id
_entity.type
_entity.pdbx_description
1 polymer ?
#
loop_
_entity_poly.entity_id
_entity_poly.type
_entity_poly.pdbx_seq_one_letter_code
_entity_poly.pdbx_strand_id
1 'polypeptide(L)'
;MTRRQTPLLLLAALLAAGSGPSFAEDGADLLLQHGVFYPVQPAGRVEASLAARDGRIVFLGSDAEAARFRGPRTRVVDLAGRTVTPGLIDAHSHLLGLGRALAEVDLTAAPTYDEVIRRVRDAAARAPRGSWVFGRGWDQNLWPGQVVRVQDLERMARSLFLEKEVGSLEVGKRADLVVFARDIMTVPEAEIPQVAIEMTVVDGEIVHERGRTP
;
A
#
# COMPACT_ATOMS: atom_id res chain seq x y z
N MET A 1 63.82 -37.87 70.13
CA MET A 1 63.56 -37.00 71.29
C MET A 1 62.75 -35.80 70.81
N THR A 2 61.61 -35.54 71.48
CA THR A 2 60.88 -34.26 71.59
C THR A 2 60.42 -33.55 70.29
N ARG A 3 59.17 -33.14 70.09
CA ARG A 3 57.99 -33.01 70.96
C ARG A 3 56.78 -32.85 70.03
N ARG A 4 55.68 -33.52 70.37
CA ARG A 4 54.34 -33.35 69.81
C ARG A 4 53.86 -31.90 69.96
N GLN A 5 53.24 -31.35 68.92
CA GLN A 5 52.20 -30.33 69.04
C GLN A 5 51.16 -30.51 67.92
N THR A 6 50.03 -31.12 68.26
CA THR A 6 48.75 -30.92 67.57
C THR A 6 48.14 -29.64 68.13
N PRO A 7 47.58 -28.74 67.29
CA PRO A 7 46.25 -28.24 67.65
C PRO A 7 45.31 -27.94 66.46
N LEU A 8 44.03 -28.17 66.77
CA LEU A 8 42.83 -27.43 66.35
C LEU A 8 42.48 -27.33 64.85
N LEU A 9 41.51 -28.18 64.48
CA LEU A 9 40.50 -27.90 63.46
C LEU A 9 39.73 -26.63 63.81
N LEU A 10 39.81 -25.62 62.93
CA LEU A 10 38.88 -24.49 62.89
C LEU A 10 38.10 -24.59 61.58
N LEU A 11 36.83 -24.98 61.72
CA LEU A 11 35.84 -25.05 60.67
C LEU A 11 35.41 -23.60 60.33
N ALA A 12 36.01 -23.01 59.29
CA ALA A 12 35.54 -21.76 58.73
C ALA A 12 34.38 -22.07 57.77
N ALA A 13 33.15 -21.79 58.21
CA ALA A 13 31.99 -21.73 57.34
C ALA A 13 32.16 -20.53 56.39
N LEU A 14 32.60 -20.78 55.16
CA LEU A 14 32.49 -19.79 54.10
C LEU A 14 31.01 -19.64 53.77
N LEU A 15 30.39 -18.55 54.23
CA LEU A 15 29.15 -18.06 53.64
C LEU A 15 29.44 -17.81 52.16
N ALA A 16 28.88 -18.67 51.31
CA ALA A 16 28.68 -18.36 49.92
C ALA A 16 27.73 -17.14 49.87
N ALA A 17 28.30 -15.94 49.80
CA ALA A 17 27.58 -14.78 49.32
C ALA A 17 27.23 -15.10 47.87
N GLY A 18 26.01 -15.58 47.66
CA GLY A 18 25.43 -15.71 46.34
C GLY A 18 25.40 -14.34 45.70
N SER A 19 26.38 -14.07 44.84
CA SER A 19 26.21 -13.11 43.76
C SER A 19 25.25 -13.76 42.76
N GLY A 20 23.96 -13.74 43.11
CA GLY A 20 22.92 -13.89 42.10
C GLY A 20 23.13 -12.81 41.03
N PRO A 21 22.74 -13.06 39.77
CA PRO A 21 22.85 -12.04 38.73
C PRO A 21 22.15 -10.76 39.21
N SER A 22 22.91 -9.66 39.19
CA SER A 22 22.39 -8.32 39.48
C SER A 22 21.48 -7.92 38.32
N PHE A 23 20.17 -7.89 38.55
CA PHE A 23 19.17 -7.39 37.59
C PHE A 23 19.17 -5.85 37.52
N ALA A 24 20.34 -5.27 37.24
CA ALA A 24 20.48 -3.84 36.94
C ALA A 24 20.79 -3.61 35.44
N GLU A 25 20.49 -4.60 34.59
CA GLU A 25 20.68 -4.61 33.13
C GLU A 25 19.37 -4.36 32.34
N ASP A 26 18.22 -4.18 33.02
CA ASP A 26 16.88 -4.32 32.44
C ASP A 26 16.28 -3.03 31.87
N GLY A 27 17.03 -2.28 31.06
CA GLY A 27 16.47 -1.18 30.25
C GLY A 27 15.63 -1.69 29.08
N ALA A 28 14.84 -0.82 28.43
CA ALA A 28 14.27 -1.10 27.11
C ALA A 28 15.33 -0.89 26.01
N ASP A 29 15.11 -1.40 24.80
CA ASP A 29 15.95 -1.08 23.64
C ASP A 29 15.61 0.31 23.09
N LEU A 30 14.31 0.62 23.07
CA LEU A 30 13.75 1.87 22.60
C LEU A 30 12.74 2.41 23.60
N LEU A 31 12.83 3.70 23.90
CA LEU A 31 11.86 4.45 24.69
C LEU A 31 11.43 5.70 23.90
N LEU A 32 10.16 5.74 23.50
CA LEU A 32 9.53 6.87 22.85
C LEU A 32 8.77 7.69 23.91
N GLN A 33 9.10 8.96 24.09
CA GLN A 33 8.52 9.80 25.16
C GLN A 33 7.64 10.91 24.64
N HIS A 34 6.70 11.37 25.46
CA HIS A 34 5.85 12.55 25.21
C HIS A 34 5.13 12.49 23.85
N GLY A 35 4.59 11.32 23.50
CA GLY A 35 3.89 11.10 22.23
C GLY A 35 2.38 11.05 22.40
N VAL A 36 1.68 11.18 21.27
CA VAL A 36 0.24 10.90 21.16
C VAL A 36 0.05 9.56 20.46
N PHE A 37 -0.36 8.53 21.18
CA PHE A 37 -0.51 7.17 20.67
C PHE A 37 -1.97 6.85 20.37
N TYR A 38 -2.18 6.11 19.27
CA TYR A 38 -3.50 5.62 18.85
C TYR A 38 -3.55 4.08 18.89
N PRO A 39 -3.66 3.45 20.08
CA PRO A 39 -3.91 2.02 20.16
C PRO A 39 -5.27 1.67 19.54
N VAL A 40 -5.38 0.44 19.01
CA VAL A 40 -6.62 -0.08 18.43
C VAL A 40 -7.35 -1.03 19.39
N GLN A 41 -6.67 -1.51 20.43
CA GLN A 41 -7.24 -2.38 21.48
C GLN A 41 -6.59 -2.06 22.84
N PRO A 42 -7.30 -1.37 23.75
CA PRO A 42 -8.54 -0.64 23.49
C PRO A 42 -8.31 0.49 22.48
N ALA A 43 -9.34 0.82 21.69
CA ALA A 43 -9.27 1.92 20.73
C ALA A 43 -9.27 3.27 21.45
N GLY A 44 -8.40 4.20 21.06
CA GLY A 44 -8.42 5.56 21.62
C GLY A 44 -7.21 6.41 21.27
N ARG A 45 -7.18 7.62 21.84
CA ARG A 45 -6.03 8.53 21.85
C ARG A 45 -5.45 8.58 23.25
N VAL A 46 -4.14 8.38 23.38
CA VAL A 46 -3.45 8.41 24.69
C VAL A 46 -2.20 9.25 24.58
N GLU A 47 -2.04 10.23 25.47
CA GLU A 47 -0.78 10.97 25.63
C GLU A 47 0.10 10.21 26.61
N ALA A 48 1.24 9.72 26.12
CA ALA A 48 1.98 8.65 26.77
C ALA A 48 3.45 8.58 26.34
N SER A 49 4.14 7.63 26.94
CA SER A 49 5.41 7.07 26.51
C SER A 49 5.26 5.58 26.19
N LEU A 50 6.06 5.08 25.26
CA LEU A 50 6.11 3.67 24.87
C LEU A 50 7.52 3.12 25.00
N ALA A 51 7.66 1.95 25.64
CA ALA A 51 8.92 1.23 25.70
C ALA A 51 8.85 -0.08 24.90
N ALA A 52 9.90 -0.38 24.14
CA ALA A 52 10.04 -1.62 23.39
C ALA A 52 11.35 -2.34 23.73
N ARG A 53 11.27 -3.66 23.87
CA ARG A 53 12.39 -4.56 24.14
C ARG A 53 12.24 -5.82 23.29
N ASP A 54 13.31 -6.31 22.70
CA ASP A 54 13.34 -7.51 21.85
C ASP A 54 12.30 -7.46 20.72
N GLY A 55 12.13 -6.29 20.12
CA GLY A 55 11.14 -6.06 19.05
C GLY A 55 9.67 -6.06 19.49
N ARG A 56 9.38 -6.05 20.80
CA ARG A 56 8.03 -6.07 21.36
C ARG A 56 7.75 -4.83 22.20
N ILE A 57 6.52 -4.34 22.17
CA ILE A 57 6.06 -3.30 23.10
C ILE A 57 5.94 -3.93 24.49
N VAL A 58 6.68 -3.42 25.46
CA VAL A 58 6.66 -3.89 26.86
C VAL A 58 5.95 -2.91 27.79
N PHE A 59 5.69 -1.69 27.31
CA PHE A 59 4.99 -0.66 28.06
C PHE A 59 4.38 0.40 27.14
N LEU A 60 3.16 0.84 27.48
CA LEU A 60 2.52 2.04 26.97
C LEU A 60 1.76 2.67 28.14
N GLY A 61 2.13 3.88 28.54
CA GLY A 61 1.57 4.52 29.72
C GLY A 61 2.16 5.89 30.01
N SER A 62 2.06 6.37 31.25
CA SER A 62 2.50 7.72 31.59
C SER A 62 4.01 7.93 31.42
N ASP A 63 4.43 9.16 31.14
CA ASP A 63 5.86 9.50 30.98
C ASP A 63 6.67 9.25 32.25
N ALA A 64 6.06 9.45 33.42
CA ALA A 64 6.68 9.21 34.72
C ALA A 64 6.99 7.72 34.93
N GLU A 65 6.04 6.83 34.66
CA GLU A 65 6.25 5.38 34.77
C GLU A 65 7.22 4.84 33.72
N ALA A 66 7.29 5.50 32.56
CA ALA A 66 8.19 5.10 31.48
C ALA A 66 9.67 5.26 31.85
N ALA A 67 9.99 6.13 32.82
CA ALA A 67 11.36 6.35 33.29
C ALA A 67 12.05 5.08 33.79
N ARG A 68 11.29 4.10 34.32
CA ARG A 68 11.84 2.80 34.78
C ARG A 68 12.44 1.94 33.67
N PHE A 69 12.07 2.22 32.42
CA PHE A 69 12.59 1.50 31.24
C PHE A 69 13.85 2.15 30.66
N ARG A 70 14.32 3.27 31.23
CA ARG A 70 15.57 3.90 30.81
C ARG A 70 16.75 3.15 31.44
N GLY A 71 17.60 2.57 30.60
CA GLY A 71 18.88 1.98 30.97
C GLY A 71 20.04 2.53 30.15
N PRO A 72 21.29 2.11 30.46
CA PRO A 72 22.50 2.60 29.78
C PRO A 72 22.53 2.37 28.27
N ARG A 73 21.81 1.35 27.77
CA ARG A 73 21.71 1.00 26.35
C ARG A 73 20.41 1.46 25.67
N THR A 74 19.48 2.04 26.42
CA THR A 74 18.17 2.43 25.89
C THR A 74 18.31 3.62 24.96
N ARG A 75 17.87 3.46 23.71
CA ARG A 75 17.70 4.59 22.82
C ARG A 75 16.44 5.35 23.22
N VAL A 76 16.61 6.58 23.68
CA VAL A 76 15.48 7.43 24.06
C VAL A 76 15.22 8.47 22.97
N VAL A 77 13.96 8.59 22.56
CA VAL A 77 13.50 9.54 21.55
C VAL A 77 12.34 10.34 22.13
N ASP A 78 12.52 11.65 22.20
CA ASP A 78 11.42 12.56 22.52
C ASP A 78 10.57 12.81 21.27
N LEU A 79 9.27 12.51 21.37
CA LEU A 79 8.32 12.71 20.29
C LEU A 79 7.75 14.13 20.28
N ALA A 80 7.91 14.92 21.35
CA ALA A 80 7.45 16.31 21.43
C ALA A 80 5.99 16.50 20.97
N GLY A 81 5.09 15.64 21.44
CA GLY A 81 3.66 15.65 21.14
C GLY A 81 3.28 15.05 19.77
N ARG A 82 4.23 14.49 19.01
CA ARG A 82 3.93 13.86 17.71
C ARG A 82 3.09 12.59 17.86
N THR A 83 2.36 12.30 16.79
CA THR A 83 1.45 11.17 16.70
C THR A 83 2.17 9.86 16.37
N VAL A 84 1.73 8.78 17.00
CA VAL A 84 2.14 7.40 16.72
C VAL A 84 0.90 6.53 16.48
N THR A 85 0.90 5.80 15.38
CA THR A 85 -0.11 4.80 15.03
C THR A 85 0.54 3.42 14.96
N PRO A 86 -0.25 2.33 14.96
CA PRO A 86 0.24 1.06 14.47
C PRO A 86 0.83 1.22 13.06
N GLY A 87 1.82 0.38 12.73
CA GLY A 87 2.34 0.31 11.37
C GLY A 87 1.23 -0.08 10.39
N LEU A 88 1.32 0.42 9.16
CA LEU A 88 0.37 0.05 8.11
C LEU A 88 0.51 -1.45 7.79
N ILE A 89 -0.63 -2.14 7.74
CA ILE A 89 -0.71 -3.55 7.35
C ILE A 89 -1.53 -3.62 6.07
N ASP A 90 -0.91 -4.09 5.00
CA ASP A 90 -1.62 -4.42 3.76
C ASP A 90 -1.94 -5.93 3.77
N ALA A 91 -3.22 -6.25 3.87
CA ALA A 91 -3.71 -7.62 3.92
C ALA A 91 -3.83 -8.26 2.53
N HIS A 92 -3.72 -7.48 1.45
CA HIS A 92 -3.85 -7.98 0.10
C HIS A 92 -3.09 -7.12 -0.92
N SER A 93 -1.84 -7.49 -1.19
CA SER A 93 -1.01 -6.84 -2.21
C SER A 93 -0.57 -7.83 -3.29
N HIS A 94 -0.57 -7.37 -4.54
CA HIS A 94 0.16 -8.05 -5.62
C HIS A 94 1.61 -7.55 -5.65
N LEU A 95 2.45 -7.99 -4.71
CA LEU A 95 3.81 -7.45 -4.52
C LEU A 95 4.69 -7.58 -5.78
N LEU A 96 4.61 -8.70 -6.50
CA LEU A 96 5.32 -8.88 -7.77
C LEU A 96 4.82 -7.90 -8.84
N GLY A 97 3.51 -7.67 -8.92
CA GLY A 97 2.90 -6.72 -9.84
C GLY A 97 3.32 -5.29 -9.53
N LEU A 98 3.36 -4.92 -8.24
CA LEU A 98 3.87 -3.63 -7.79
C LEU A 98 5.35 -3.44 -8.13
N GLY A 99 6.19 -4.43 -7.79
CA GLY A 99 7.62 -4.37 -8.10
C GLY A 99 7.89 -4.24 -9.60
N ARG A 100 7.13 -4.97 -10.42
CA ARG A 100 7.17 -4.84 -11.88
C ARG A 100 6.74 -3.45 -12.33
N ALA A 101 5.60 -2.94 -11.86
CA ALA A 101 5.12 -1.61 -12.22
C ALA A 101 6.11 -0.49 -11.86
N LEU A 102 6.85 -0.63 -10.75
CA LEU A 102 7.90 0.31 -10.34
C LEU A 102 9.18 0.21 -11.19
N ALA A 103 9.41 -0.92 -11.86
CA ALA A 103 10.57 -1.16 -12.71
C ALA A 103 10.30 -0.90 -14.20
N GLU A 104 9.04 -0.93 -14.62
CA GLU A 104 8.61 -0.67 -15.98
C GLU A 104 8.65 0.83 -16.31
N VAL A 105 8.73 1.14 -17.60
CA VAL A 105 8.56 2.50 -18.09
C VAL A 105 7.11 2.93 -17.86
N ASP A 106 6.93 3.93 -17.02
CA ASP A 106 5.63 4.55 -16.80
C ASP A 106 5.27 5.46 -17.97
N LEU A 107 4.28 5.03 -18.75
CA LEU A 107 3.73 5.77 -19.88
C LEU A 107 2.41 6.46 -19.53
N THR A 108 1.97 6.39 -18.26
CA THR A 108 0.79 7.13 -17.81
C THR A 108 0.99 8.62 -18.02
N ALA A 109 -0.10 9.28 -18.42
CA ALA A 109 -0.15 10.70 -18.72
C ALA A 109 0.90 11.19 -19.75
N ALA A 110 1.44 10.31 -20.59
CA ALA A 110 2.19 10.76 -21.76
C ALA A 110 1.22 11.54 -22.67
N PRO A 111 1.45 12.84 -22.95
CA PRO A 111 0.49 13.68 -23.65
C PRO A 111 0.54 13.52 -25.17
N THR A 112 1.52 12.80 -25.70
CA THR A 112 1.69 12.55 -27.13
C THR A 112 2.39 11.21 -27.37
N TYR A 113 2.29 10.73 -28.61
CA TYR A 113 3.08 9.59 -29.09
C TYR A 113 4.58 9.84 -28.96
N ASP A 114 5.05 11.04 -29.29
CA ASP A 114 6.47 11.40 -29.22
C ASP A 114 7.01 11.30 -27.79
N GLU A 115 6.21 11.67 -26.78
CA GLU A 115 6.60 11.49 -25.38
C GLU A 115 6.70 10.02 -24.99
N VAL A 116 5.78 9.17 -25.46
CA VAL A 116 5.87 7.71 -25.25
C VAL A 116 7.17 7.18 -25.83
N ILE A 117 7.50 7.54 -27.08
CA ILE A 117 8.73 7.11 -27.75
C ILE A 117 9.97 7.63 -27.03
N ARG A 118 9.95 8.89 -26.55
CA ARG A 118 11.05 9.49 -25.79
C ARG A 118 11.31 8.71 -24.50
N ARG A 119 10.26 8.41 -23.71
CA ARG A 119 10.39 7.65 -22.45
C ARG A 119 10.92 6.24 -22.68
N VAL A 120 10.43 5.54 -23.71
CA VAL A 120 10.93 4.20 -24.08
C VAL A 120 12.39 4.27 -24.54
N ARG A 121 12.77 5.27 -25.33
CA ARG A 121 14.16 5.47 -25.78
C ARG A 121 15.11 5.71 -24.61
N ASP A 122 14.71 6.57 -23.67
CA ASP A 122 15.49 6.86 -22.47
C ASP A 122 15.70 5.59 -21.63
N ALA A 123 14.67 4.77 -21.49
CA ALA A 123 14.76 3.50 -20.79
C ALA A 123 15.67 2.49 -21.53
N ALA A 124 15.51 2.38 -22.85
CA ALA A 124 16.35 1.52 -23.68
C ALA A 124 17.83 1.91 -23.65
N ALA A 125 18.14 3.20 -23.58
CA ALA A 125 19.52 3.69 -23.46
C ALA A 125 20.19 3.31 -22.14
N ARG A 126 19.41 3.10 -21.08
CA ARG A 126 19.89 2.67 -19.75
C ARG A 126 19.82 1.15 -19.54
N ALA A 127 19.10 0.44 -20.40
CA ALA A 127 18.88 -0.98 -20.26
C ALA A 127 20.13 -1.77 -20.70
N PRO A 128 20.47 -2.88 -20.01
CA PRO A 128 21.52 -3.78 -20.47
C PRO A 128 21.26 -4.27 -21.90
N ARG A 129 22.33 -4.37 -22.70
CA ARG A 129 22.21 -4.82 -24.09
C ARG A 129 21.58 -6.23 -24.14
N GLY A 130 20.53 -6.39 -24.94
CA GLY A 130 19.80 -7.64 -25.09
C GLY A 130 18.69 -7.88 -24.06
N SER A 131 18.50 -6.94 -23.12
CA SER A 131 17.35 -6.98 -22.20
C SER A 131 16.09 -6.39 -22.83
N TRP A 132 14.93 -6.84 -22.35
CA TRP A 132 13.64 -6.28 -22.70
C TRP A 132 13.38 -4.98 -21.93
N VAL A 133 12.84 -3.98 -22.63
CA VAL A 133 12.24 -2.79 -22.01
C VAL A 133 10.74 -3.00 -21.97
N PHE A 134 10.18 -3.02 -20.77
CA PHE A 134 8.74 -3.14 -20.54
C PHE A 134 8.19 -1.78 -20.13
N GLY A 135 7.00 -1.43 -20.61
CA GLY A 135 6.32 -0.18 -20.27
C GLY A 135 4.81 -0.32 -20.39
N ARG A 136 4.07 0.50 -19.65
CA ARG A 136 2.60 0.41 -19.57
C ARG A 136 1.95 1.77 -19.33
N GLY A 137 0.64 1.85 -19.59
CA GLY A 137 -0.20 2.97 -19.15
C GLY A 137 -0.37 4.13 -20.13
N TRP A 138 0.11 4.00 -21.38
CA TRP A 138 -0.21 4.99 -22.40
C TRP A 138 -1.71 4.96 -22.72
N ASP A 139 -2.29 6.13 -22.97
CA ASP A 139 -3.68 6.28 -23.40
C ASP A 139 -3.75 7.41 -24.42
N GLN A 140 -3.99 7.07 -25.68
CA GLN A 140 -4.07 8.04 -26.76
C GLN A 140 -5.27 8.99 -26.61
N ASN A 141 -6.32 8.59 -25.89
CA ASN A 141 -7.51 9.43 -25.72
C ASN A 141 -7.22 10.68 -24.88
N LEU A 142 -6.10 10.70 -24.14
CA LEU A 142 -5.64 11.84 -23.35
C LEU A 142 -4.82 12.84 -24.17
N TRP A 143 -4.52 12.57 -25.44
CA TRP A 143 -3.68 13.45 -26.25
C TRP A 143 -4.46 14.65 -26.80
N PRO A 144 -3.83 15.83 -26.93
CA PRO A 144 -4.51 17.02 -27.44
C PRO A 144 -5.19 16.80 -28.79
N GLY A 145 -6.42 17.29 -28.94
CA GLY A 145 -7.20 17.17 -30.16
C GLY A 145 -7.89 15.83 -30.35
N GLN A 146 -7.70 14.87 -29.45
CA GLN A 146 -8.48 13.64 -29.42
C GLN A 146 -9.84 13.92 -28.77
N VAL A 147 -10.89 13.67 -29.53
CA VAL A 147 -12.27 13.70 -29.06
C VAL A 147 -12.85 12.35 -29.41
N VAL A 148 -13.22 11.56 -28.41
CA VAL A 148 -13.94 10.31 -28.64
C VAL A 148 -15.36 10.67 -29.05
N ARG A 149 -15.74 10.27 -30.26
CA ARG A 149 -17.07 10.44 -30.84
C ARG A 149 -17.74 9.08 -30.96
N VAL A 150 -19.06 9.06 -31.03
CA VAL A 150 -19.81 7.81 -31.29
C VAL A 150 -19.34 7.12 -32.58
N GLN A 151 -18.92 7.88 -33.58
CA GLN A 151 -18.36 7.35 -34.84
C GLN A 151 -17.02 6.64 -34.65
N ASP A 152 -16.33 6.81 -33.52
CA ASP A 152 -15.08 6.11 -33.24
C ASP A 152 -15.29 4.66 -32.84
N LEU A 153 -16.52 4.27 -32.45
CA LEU A 153 -16.85 2.86 -32.15
C LEU A 153 -16.63 1.96 -33.38
N GLU A 154 -16.97 2.42 -34.58
CA GLU A 154 -16.73 1.69 -35.83
C GLU A 154 -15.22 1.60 -36.14
N ARG A 155 -14.48 2.68 -35.87
CA ARG A 155 -13.01 2.69 -36.01
C ARG A 155 -12.35 1.69 -35.06
N MET A 156 -12.84 1.59 -33.83
CA MET A 156 -12.38 0.59 -32.86
C MET A 156 -12.73 -0.84 -33.31
N ALA A 157 -13.92 -1.08 -33.84
CA ALA A 157 -14.26 -2.38 -34.42
C ALA A 157 -13.32 -2.75 -35.58
N ARG A 158 -13.00 -1.79 -36.45
CA ARG A 158 -12.08 -2.00 -37.58
C ARG A 158 -10.64 -2.29 -37.16
N SER A 159 -10.13 -1.67 -36.10
CA SER A 159 -8.78 -1.99 -35.59
C SER A 159 -8.67 -3.40 -35.03
N LEU A 160 -9.81 -4.02 -34.68
CA LEU A 160 -9.95 -5.40 -34.25
C LEU A 160 -10.36 -6.35 -35.38
N PHE A 161 -10.54 -5.87 -36.62
CA PHE A 161 -11.07 -6.62 -37.76
C PHE A 161 -12.50 -7.16 -37.53
N LEU A 162 -13.30 -6.45 -36.73
CA LEU A 162 -14.68 -6.79 -36.37
C LEU A 162 -15.70 -5.81 -36.96
N GLU A 163 -15.32 -4.95 -37.90
CA GLU A 163 -16.19 -3.90 -38.44
C GLU A 163 -17.42 -4.44 -39.19
N LYS A 164 -17.40 -5.71 -39.60
CA LYS A 164 -18.56 -6.40 -40.19
C LYS A 164 -19.54 -6.95 -39.15
N GLU A 165 -19.12 -7.03 -37.89
CA GLU A 165 -19.87 -7.67 -36.82
C GLU A 165 -20.39 -6.66 -35.79
N VAL A 166 -19.60 -5.62 -35.46
CA VAL A 166 -19.89 -4.65 -34.36
C VAL A 166 -19.40 -3.24 -34.70
N GLY A 167 -19.68 -2.29 -33.81
CA GLY A 167 -19.16 -0.91 -33.87
C GLY A 167 -20.04 0.07 -34.64
N SER A 168 -21.14 -0.37 -35.24
CA SER A 168 -22.16 0.50 -35.83
C SER A 168 -23.55 -0.14 -35.79
N LEU A 169 -24.59 0.69 -35.94
CA LEU A 169 -25.98 0.24 -36.03
C LEU A 169 -26.34 0.00 -37.51
N GLU A 170 -26.04 -1.18 -38.02
CA GLU A 170 -26.31 -1.61 -39.39
C GLU A 170 -27.05 -2.94 -39.43
N VAL A 171 -27.92 -3.13 -40.43
CA VAL A 171 -28.64 -4.38 -40.64
C VAL A 171 -27.65 -5.53 -40.86
N GLY A 172 -27.81 -6.60 -40.06
CA GLY A 172 -26.98 -7.80 -40.13
C GLY A 172 -25.82 -7.84 -39.12
N LYS A 173 -25.53 -6.73 -38.43
CA LYS A 173 -24.55 -6.70 -37.34
C LYS A 173 -25.16 -7.16 -36.02
N ARG A 174 -24.31 -7.48 -35.06
CA ARG A 174 -24.74 -7.83 -33.70
C ARG A 174 -25.44 -6.67 -33.02
N ALA A 175 -26.49 -7.00 -32.28
CA ALA A 175 -27.24 -6.05 -31.48
C ALA A 175 -26.58 -5.82 -30.12
N ASP A 176 -25.41 -5.18 -30.15
CA ASP A 176 -24.66 -4.73 -28.96
C ASP A 176 -24.91 -3.23 -28.76
N LEU A 177 -25.83 -2.87 -27.86
CA LEU A 177 -26.27 -1.47 -27.69
C LEU A 177 -26.65 -1.11 -26.26
N VAL A 178 -26.55 0.18 -25.96
CA VAL A 178 -26.98 0.80 -24.71
C VAL A 178 -28.04 1.83 -25.03
N VAL A 179 -29.19 1.74 -24.34
CA VAL A 179 -30.27 2.72 -24.44
C VAL A 179 -30.18 3.64 -23.24
N PHE A 180 -29.97 4.93 -23.48
CA PHE A 180 -29.91 5.96 -22.45
C PHE A 180 -31.28 6.61 -22.27
N ALA A 181 -31.60 7.00 -21.03
CA ALA A 181 -32.87 7.67 -20.69
C ALA A 181 -33.00 9.07 -21.30
N ARG A 182 -31.87 9.66 -21.71
CA ARG A 182 -31.76 10.98 -22.33
C ARG A 182 -30.72 10.92 -23.43
N ASP A 183 -30.79 11.85 -24.37
CA ASP A 183 -29.80 11.99 -25.43
C ASP A 183 -28.47 12.54 -24.86
N ILE A 184 -27.52 11.64 -24.63
CA ILE A 184 -26.19 11.98 -24.10
C ILE A 184 -25.36 12.86 -25.04
N MET A 185 -25.78 13.03 -26.30
CA MET A 185 -25.08 13.88 -27.26
C MET A 185 -25.48 15.36 -27.14
N THR A 186 -26.57 15.67 -26.44
CA THR A 186 -27.13 17.04 -26.36
C THR A 186 -27.31 17.55 -24.94
N VAL A 187 -27.33 16.68 -23.93
CA VAL A 187 -27.33 17.13 -22.52
C VAL A 187 -26.02 17.83 -22.14
N PRO A 188 -26.03 18.75 -21.14
CA PRO A 188 -24.80 19.32 -20.62
C PRO A 188 -23.84 18.24 -20.12
N GLU A 189 -22.53 18.41 -20.35
CA GLU A 189 -21.50 17.41 -20.01
C GLU A 189 -21.55 16.98 -18.53
N ALA A 190 -21.79 17.94 -17.63
CA ALA A 190 -21.93 17.69 -16.19
C ALA A 190 -23.14 16.82 -15.82
N GLU A 191 -24.13 16.69 -16.71
CA GLU A 191 -25.34 15.88 -16.54
C GLU A 191 -25.22 14.47 -17.12
N ILE A 192 -24.21 14.19 -17.97
CA ILE A 192 -24.01 12.88 -18.61
C ILE A 192 -23.89 11.76 -17.56
N PRO A 193 -23.11 11.90 -16.46
CA PRO A 193 -22.97 10.83 -15.45
C PRO A 193 -24.28 10.47 -14.73
N GLN A 194 -25.29 11.33 -14.76
CA GLN A 194 -26.59 11.12 -14.11
C GLN A 194 -27.65 10.59 -15.07
N VAL A 195 -27.35 10.48 -16.37
CA VAL A 195 -28.28 9.86 -17.33
C VAL A 195 -28.36 8.37 -17.05
N ALA A 196 -29.54 7.92 -16.63
CA ALA A 196 -29.79 6.50 -16.39
C ALA A 196 -29.68 5.69 -17.69
N ILE A 197 -29.18 4.47 -17.56
CA ILE A 197 -29.28 3.44 -18.60
C ILE A 197 -30.68 2.83 -18.51
N GLU A 198 -31.46 2.88 -19.58
CA GLU A 198 -32.77 2.22 -19.68
C GLU A 198 -32.60 0.73 -19.99
N MET A 199 -31.64 0.40 -20.84
CA MET A 199 -31.43 -0.96 -21.33
C MET A 199 -30.00 -1.19 -21.78
N THR A 200 -29.49 -2.40 -21.59
CA THR A 200 -28.28 -2.88 -22.24
C THR A 200 -28.58 -4.20 -22.93
N VAL A 201 -28.19 -4.28 -24.20
CA VAL A 201 -28.35 -5.47 -25.05
C VAL A 201 -26.97 -5.94 -25.48
N VAL A 202 -26.72 -7.24 -25.34
CA VAL A 202 -25.48 -7.92 -25.76
C VAL A 202 -25.86 -9.12 -26.61
N ASP A 203 -25.30 -9.23 -27.82
CA ASP A 203 -25.62 -10.28 -28.79
C ASP A 203 -27.14 -10.42 -29.06
N GLY A 204 -27.91 -9.32 -28.91
CA GLY A 204 -29.38 -9.32 -29.06
C GLY A 204 -30.18 -9.72 -27.82
N GLU A 205 -29.52 -10.11 -26.72
CA GLU A 205 -30.17 -10.40 -25.45
C GLU A 205 -30.16 -9.19 -24.52
N ILE A 206 -31.31 -8.89 -23.91
CA ILE A 206 -31.42 -7.84 -22.89
C ILE A 206 -30.78 -8.36 -21.60
N VAL A 207 -29.59 -7.87 -21.27
CA VAL A 207 -28.85 -8.22 -20.04
C VAL A 207 -29.12 -7.26 -18.89
N HIS A 208 -29.68 -6.07 -19.20
CA HIS A 208 -30.10 -5.08 -18.23
C HIS A 208 -31.33 -4.33 -18.75
N GLU A 209 -32.32 -4.13 -17.90
CA GLU A 209 -33.51 -3.32 -18.18
C GLU A 209 -33.95 -2.59 -16.91
N ARG A 210 -34.10 -1.26 -16.99
CA ARG A 210 -34.41 -0.43 -15.82
C ARG A 210 -35.80 -0.75 -15.30
N GLY A 211 -35.91 -1.02 -13.99
CA GLY A 211 -37.17 -1.39 -13.34
C GLY A 211 -37.49 -2.89 -13.42
N ARG A 212 -36.68 -3.68 -14.12
CA ARG A 212 -36.75 -5.14 -14.09
C ARG A 212 -35.76 -5.65 -13.04
N THR A 213 -36.28 -6.05 -11.89
CA THR A 213 -35.50 -6.80 -10.90
C THR A 213 -35.17 -8.18 -11.50
N PRO A 214 -33.93 -8.71 -11.35
CA PRO A 214 -33.59 -10.06 -11.79
C PRO A 214 -34.47 -11.13 -11.16
#